data_AF-A0A9E0F4Q2-F1
#
_entry.id   AF-A0A9E0F4Q2-F1
#
_cell.length_a   1.000
_cell.length_b   1.000
_cell.length_c   1.000
_cell.angle_alpha   90.00
_cell.angle_beta   90.00
_cell.angle_gamma   90.00
#
_symmetry.space_group_name_H-M   'P 1'
#
loop_
_entity.id
_entity.type
_entity.pdbx_description
1 polymer ?
#
loop_
_entity_poly.entity_id
_entity_poly.type
_entity_poly.pdbx_seq_one_letter_code
_entity_poly.pdbx_strand_id
1 'polypeptide(L)'
;MEQKNKYWKGIEQLNNTPEYVQTKRNEFSEGLPLDEVISEKDFELSSNRRDFLKFFGFSVSAVALAACNNAPIKNAIPYVVKPEQITPGIPNYYASTCSACSSGCSVLVKTREGRPIKIEGNEESPLFQGGVCAQGHASILSLYDVERFKNAYVGGTESNWETLDKEVKAGLAKAQNIRIVSGTVNSPSIKKAVADFAVKYPSAKHVVYEPVSYSALIEANKQAFGKAVTPGFRFDKAKAIVGFNADFLGTWISPVEYTKQYSKNRRLTKENPTMSRHIQFESLLTITGSSADVRVPVKPSEEGAILISLYNKIASMAGAPALSNAQNIEKAGNIIATAAKELWDNKGASLVICGTNNIDHQLIVAAINSLLGNVGSTVDLDNYSYQKAGND
;
A
#
# COMPACT_ATOMS: atom_id res chain seq x y z
N MET A 1 26.81 -26.14 -19.04
CA MET A 1 25.82 -26.69 -18.10
C MET A 1 24.82 -25.60 -17.78
N GLU A 2 23.62 -25.66 -18.37
CA GLU A 2 22.56 -24.70 -18.04
C GLU A 2 22.10 -24.92 -16.59
N GLN A 3 22.23 -23.90 -15.74
CA GLN A 3 21.57 -23.88 -14.45
C GLN A 3 20.07 -23.74 -14.69
N LYS A 4 19.32 -24.84 -14.60
CA LYS A 4 17.86 -24.80 -14.52
C LYS A 4 17.46 -24.22 -13.17
N ASN A 5 17.01 -22.96 -13.17
CA ASN A 5 16.36 -22.37 -12.01
C ASN A 5 15.12 -23.21 -11.65
N LYS A 6 15.17 -23.85 -10.48
CA LYS A 6 14.06 -24.65 -9.96
C LYS A 6 13.10 -23.69 -9.24
N TYR A 7 11.90 -23.53 -9.77
CA TYR A 7 10.86 -22.70 -9.16
C TYR A 7 9.92 -23.60 -8.33
N TRP A 8 9.60 -23.17 -7.12
CA TRP A 8 8.66 -23.86 -6.22
C TRP A 8 7.36 -23.06 -6.15
N LYS A 9 6.22 -23.75 -6.08
CA LYS A 9 4.88 -23.16 -5.97
C LYS A 9 4.50 -22.74 -4.55
N GLY A 10 5.24 -23.20 -3.54
CA GLY A 10 5.02 -22.89 -2.13
C GLY A 10 6.12 -23.44 -1.23
N ILE A 11 6.08 -23.04 0.05
CA ILE A 11 7.06 -23.44 1.07
C ILE A 11 7.02 -24.95 1.31
N GLU A 12 5.85 -25.56 1.23
CA GLU A 12 5.65 -27.00 1.36
C GLU A 12 6.41 -27.78 0.26
N GLN A 13 6.40 -27.28 -0.98
CA GLN A 13 7.16 -27.85 -2.09
C GLN A 13 8.66 -27.62 -1.94
N LEU A 14 9.08 -26.50 -1.34
CA LEU A 14 10.49 -26.20 -1.06
C LEU A 14 11.05 -27.14 0.00
N ASN A 15 10.32 -27.29 1.10
CA ASN A 15 10.70 -28.09 2.26
C ASN A 15 10.38 -29.58 2.08
N ASN A 16 9.69 -29.93 1.00
CA ASN A 16 9.32 -31.30 0.66
C ASN A 16 8.59 -31.99 1.82
N THR A 17 7.63 -31.27 2.41
CA THR A 17 6.90 -31.73 3.60
C THR A 17 6.14 -33.04 3.31
N PRO A 18 5.92 -33.89 4.32
CA PRO A 18 5.22 -35.16 4.12
C PRO A 18 3.83 -34.99 3.47
N GLU A 19 3.08 -33.93 3.81
CA GLU A 19 1.77 -33.66 3.22
C GLU A 19 1.88 -33.30 1.72
N TYR A 20 2.90 -32.55 1.34
CA TYR A 20 3.16 -32.19 -0.06
C TYR A 20 3.57 -33.41 -0.90
N VAL A 21 4.38 -34.30 -0.33
CA VAL A 21 4.80 -35.53 -1.02
C VAL A 21 3.62 -36.48 -1.24
N GLN A 22 2.66 -36.53 -0.31
CA GLN A 22 1.43 -37.30 -0.47
C GLN A 22 0.52 -36.73 -1.54
N THR A 23 0.27 -35.41 -1.52
CA THR A 23 -0.58 -34.74 -2.51
C THR A 23 0.02 -34.75 -3.93
N LYS A 24 1.35 -34.77 -4.07
CA LYS A 24 2.04 -34.89 -5.37
C LYS A 24 1.71 -36.20 -6.12
N ARG A 25 1.29 -37.26 -5.41
CA ARG A 25 0.94 -38.54 -6.04
C ARG A 25 -0.39 -38.51 -6.77
N ASN A 26 -1.27 -37.56 -6.43
CA ASN A 26 -2.60 -37.45 -6.99
C ASN A 26 -2.68 -36.22 -7.89
N GLU A 27 -3.25 -36.38 -9.09
CA GLU A 27 -3.50 -35.26 -10.01
C GLU A 27 -4.52 -34.27 -9.44
N PHE A 28 -5.36 -34.74 -8.50
CA PHE A 28 -6.35 -33.96 -7.77
C PHE A 28 -6.01 -33.87 -6.28
N SER A 29 -6.28 -32.71 -5.67
CA SER A 29 -6.00 -32.43 -4.26
C SER A 29 -6.79 -33.29 -3.28
N GLU A 30 -7.93 -33.82 -3.73
CA GLU A 30 -8.68 -34.85 -3.02
C GLU A 30 -8.25 -36.22 -3.56
N GLY A 31 -7.83 -37.12 -2.67
CA GLY A 31 -7.51 -38.49 -3.06
C GLY A 31 -8.74 -39.14 -3.67
N LEU A 32 -8.62 -39.56 -4.93
CA LEU A 32 -9.64 -40.43 -5.51
C LEU A 32 -9.69 -41.70 -4.66
N PRO A 33 -10.88 -42.24 -4.33
CA PRO A 33 -11.03 -43.47 -3.55
C PRO A 33 -10.67 -44.71 -4.38
N LEU A 34 -9.65 -44.61 -5.24
CA LEU A 34 -9.14 -45.70 -6.06
C LEU A 34 -8.17 -46.58 -5.27
N ASP A 35 -7.39 -46.01 -4.36
CA ASP A 35 -6.40 -46.77 -3.57
C ASP A 35 -7.07 -47.76 -2.60
N GLU A 36 -8.21 -47.39 -2.00
CA GLU A 36 -8.99 -48.33 -1.17
C GLU A 36 -9.56 -49.49 -1.99
N VAL A 37 -9.95 -49.24 -3.25
CA VAL A 37 -10.60 -50.24 -4.10
C VAL A 37 -9.60 -51.15 -4.84
N ILE A 38 -8.38 -50.69 -5.08
CA ILE A 38 -7.32 -51.45 -5.77
C ILE A 38 -6.40 -52.18 -4.77
N SER A 39 -6.45 -51.84 -3.47
CA SER A 39 -5.56 -52.46 -2.46
C SER A 39 -5.86 -53.93 -2.12
N GLU A 40 -7.02 -54.47 -2.54
CA GLU A 40 -7.30 -55.90 -2.39
C GLU A 40 -6.90 -56.72 -3.64
N LYS A 41 -5.64 -57.19 -3.60
CA LYS A 41 -5.02 -58.33 -4.33
C LYS A 41 -4.12 -58.00 -5.53
N ASP A 42 -2.95 -58.66 -5.50
CA ASP A 42 -1.95 -58.77 -6.56
C ASP A 42 -2.57 -59.03 -7.94
N PHE A 43 -2.61 -58.01 -8.80
CA PHE A 43 -2.99 -58.15 -10.20
C PHE A 43 -1.77 -57.88 -11.10
N GLU A 44 -1.04 -58.94 -11.46
CA GLU A 44 -0.09 -58.87 -12.58
C GLU A 44 -0.87 -58.80 -13.90
N LEU A 45 -0.74 -57.68 -14.61
CA LEU A 45 -1.37 -57.44 -15.91
C LEU A 45 -0.62 -58.20 -17.02
N SER A 46 -1.09 -59.40 -17.35
CA SER A 46 -0.75 -60.05 -18.62
C SER A 46 -1.67 -59.50 -19.73
N SER A 47 -1.10 -59.17 -20.89
CA SER A 47 -1.76 -58.50 -22.03
C SER A 47 -2.83 -59.33 -22.76
N ASN A 48 -3.79 -59.91 -22.04
CA ASN A 48 -4.90 -60.68 -22.58
C ASN A 48 -6.23 -59.89 -22.49
N ARG A 49 -7.06 -59.96 -23.54
CA ARG A 49 -8.38 -59.29 -23.61
C ARG A 49 -9.30 -59.64 -22.44
N ARG A 50 -9.15 -60.84 -21.88
CA ARG A 50 -9.92 -61.29 -20.70
C ARG A 50 -9.55 -60.52 -19.44
N ASP A 51 -8.27 -60.21 -19.24
CA ASP A 51 -7.82 -59.48 -18.05
C ASP A 51 -8.08 -57.98 -18.20
N PHE A 52 -8.06 -57.46 -19.43
CA PHE A 52 -8.60 -56.12 -19.73
C PHE A 52 -10.08 -56.00 -19.38
N LEU A 53 -10.93 -56.96 -19.76
CA LEU A 53 -12.35 -56.94 -19.43
C LEU A 53 -12.63 -57.10 -17.92
N LYS A 54 -11.81 -57.87 -17.20
CA LYS A 54 -11.88 -57.93 -15.73
C LYS A 54 -11.50 -56.59 -15.12
N PHE A 55 -10.39 -55.99 -15.55
CA PHE A 55 -9.96 -54.68 -15.06
C PHE A 55 -11.00 -53.60 -15.36
N PHE A 56 -11.56 -53.59 -16.56
CA PHE A 56 -12.61 -52.64 -16.94
C PHE A 56 -13.92 -52.89 -16.15
N GLY A 57 -14.31 -54.15 -15.97
CA GLY A 57 -15.47 -54.52 -15.16
C GLY A 57 -15.33 -54.15 -13.68
N PHE A 58 -14.16 -54.42 -13.08
CA PHE A 58 -13.86 -54.06 -11.70
C PHE A 58 -13.70 -52.54 -11.52
N SER A 59 -13.05 -51.83 -12.45
CA SER A 59 -12.91 -50.37 -12.38
C SER A 59 -14.23 -49.63 -12.55
N VAL A 60 -15.13 -50.08 -13.44
CA VAL A 60 -16.47 -49.49 -13.57
C VAL A 60 -17.31 -49.76 -12.31
N SER A 61 -17.20 -50.96 -11.74
CA SER A 61 -17.91 -51.32 -10.49
C SER A 61 -17.36 -50.56 -9.28
N ALA A 62 -16.04 -50.36 -9.22
CA ALA A 62 -15.35 -49.55 -8.21
C ALA A 62 -15.80 -48.09 -8.25
N VAL A 63 -15.89 -47.50 -9.45
CA VAL A 63 -16.37 -46.13 -9.63
C VAL A 63 -17.85 -46.00 -9.25
N ALA A 64 -18.68 -47.02 -9.55
CA ALA A 64 -20.07 -47.03 -9.12
C ALA A 64 -20.23 -47.15 -7.59
N LEU A 65 -19.40 -47.97 -6.92
CA LEU A 65 -19.38 -48.08 -5.46
C LEU A 65 -18.83 -46.81 -4.80
N ALA A 66 -17.80 -46.19 -5.36
CA ALA A 66 -17.26 -44.90 -4.92
C ALA A 66 -18.24 -43.74 -5.16
N ALA A 67 -19.05 -43.80 -6.21
CA ALA A 67 -20.16 -42.86 -6.42
C ALA A 67 -21.32 -43.06 -5.42
N CYS A 68 -21.39 -44.25 -4.81
CA CYS A 68 -22.30 -44.57 -3.70
C CYS A 68 -21.67 -44.31 -2.32
N ASN A 69 -20.41 -43.85 -2.21
CA ASN A 69 -19.90 -43.34 -0.94
C ASN A 69 -20.73 -42.12 -0.55
N ASN A 70 -21.35 -42.20 0.64
CA ASN A 70 -22.20 -41.16 1.19
C ASN A 70 -21.46 -39.82 1.12
N ALA A 71 -22.01 -38.87 0.34
CA ALA A 71 -21.55 -37.50 0.40
C ALA A 71 -21.53 -37.07 1.88
N PRO A 72 -20.44 -36.43 2.35
CA PRO A 72 -20.31 -36.09 3.76
C PRO A 72 -21.52 -35.28 4.20
N ILE A 73 -22.15 -35.67 5.31
CA ILE A 73 -23.34 -34.99 5.85
C ILE A 73 -22.97 -33.53 6.14
N LYS A 74 -23.59 -32.59 5.41
CA LYS A 74 -23.39 -31.15 5.62
C LYS A 74 -24.49 -30.61 6.53
N ASN A 75 -24.10 -30.13 7.70
CA ASN A 75 -25.03 -29.53 8.66
C ASN A 75 -25.27 -28.05 8.34
N ALA A 76 -26.53 -27.61 8.39
CA ALA A 76 -26.91 -26.20 8.36
C ALA A 76 -27.32 -25.74 9.77
N ILE A 77 -26.49 -24.89 10.39
CA ILE A 77 -26.71 -24.42 11.77
C ILE A 77 -27.34 -23.01 11.72
N PRO A 78 -28.61 -22.84 12.13
CA PRO A 78 -29.25 -21.52 12.18
C PRO A 78 -28.78 -20.71 13.39
N TYR A 79 -29.04 -19.40 13.35
CA TYR A 79 -28.85 -18.54 14.52
C TYR A 79 -29.78 -18.97 15.66
N VAL A 80 -29.24 -19.02 16.88
CA VAL A 80 -30.06 -19.20 18.11
C VAL A 80 -30.92 -17.96 18.34
N VAL A 81 -30.29 -16.78 18.26
CA VAL A 81 -30.96 -15.47 18.25
C VAL A 81 -30.45 -14.71 17.02
N LYS A 82 -31.32 -14.56 16.02
CA LYS A 82 -30.96 -13.91 14.76
C LYS A 82 -30.93 -12.39 14.94
N PRO A 83 -29.82 -11.69 14.61
CA PRO A 83 -29.81 -10.25 14.54
C PRO A 83 -30.73 -9.73 13.42
N GLU A 84 -31.50 -8.68 13.69
CA GLU A 84 -32.48 -8.12 12.75
C GLU A 84 -31.84 -7.70 11.42
N GLN A 85 -30.65 -7.09 11.48
CA GLN A 85 -29.93 -6.55 10.34
C GLN A 85 -29.28 -7.62 9.44
N ILE A 86 -29.26 -8.89 9.85
CA ILE A 86 -28.58 -9.96 9.10
C ILE A 86 -29.63 -10.84 8.44
N THR A 87 -29.63 -10.88 7.10
CA THR A 87 -30.40 -11.88 6.35
C THR A 87 -29.43 -12.87 5.71
N PRO A 88 -29.42 -14.16 6.14
CA PRO A 88 -28.55 -15.16 5.55
C PRO A 88 -28.71 -15.23 4.03
N GLY A 89 -27.59 -15.24 3.30
CA GLY A 89 -27.58 -15.17 1.84
C GLY A 89 -27.31 -13.77 1.28
N ILE A 90 -27.68 -12.71 2.00
CA ILE A 90 -27.57 -11.32 1.55
C ILE A 90 -26.37 -10.64 2.25
N PRO A 91 -25.40 -10.09 1.49
CA PRO A 91 -24.27 -9.41 2.09
C PRO A 91 -24.65 -8.03 2.64
N ASN A 92 -24.03 -7.63 3.75
CA ASN A 92 -24.14 -6.29 4.33
C ASN A 92 -22.86 -5.49 4.06
N TYR A 93 -22.98 -4.18 3.93
CA TYR A 93 -21.85 -3.27 3.75
C TYR A 93 -21.73 -2.33 4.94
N TYR A 94 -20.53 -2.26 5.53
CA TYR A 94 -20.24 -1.37 6.66
C TYR A 94 -19.21 -0.32 6.23
N ALA A 95 -19.52 0.95 6.50
CA ALA A 95 -18.56 2.03 6.32
C ALA A 95 -17.49 1.97 7.41
N SER A 96 -16.22 1.98 6.99
CA SER A 96 -15.06 1.90 7.88
C SER A 96 -13.88 2.66 7.29
N THR A 97 -12.74 2.64 7.99
CA THR A 97 -11.49 3.24 7.54
C THR A 97 -10.42 2.16 7.48
N CYS A 98 -9.69 2.09 6.37
CA CYS A 98 -8.58 1.17 6.20
C CYS A 98 -7.39 1.60 7.06
N SER A 99 -6.88 0.68 7.89
CA SER A 99 -5.74 0.90 8.78
C SER A 99 -4.46 0.20 8.32
N ALA A 100 -4.38 -0.21 7.05
CA ALA A 100 -3.21 -0.92 6.52
C ALA A 100 -1.97 -0.03 6.41
N CYS A 101 -2.16 1.28 6.28
CA CYS A 101 -1.12 2.31 6.29
C CYS A 101 -1.66 3.60 6.92
N SER A 102 -0.81 4.62 7.05
CA SER A 102 -1.17 5.92 7.65
C SER A 102 -2.15 6.75 6.80
N SER A 103 -2.38 6.42 5.53
CA SER A 103 -3.25 7.18 4.64
C SER A 103 -4.75 7.10 5.01
N GLY A 104 -5.19 6.05 5.72
CA GLY A 104 -6.55 6.00 6.25
C GLY A 104 -7.66 6.03 5.18
N CYS A 105 -7.57 5.20 4.14
CA CYS A 105 -8.56 5.20 3.05
C CYS A 105 -9.98 4.89 3.59
N SER A 106 -10.99 5.65 3.14
CA SER A 106 -12.40 5.37 3.48
C SER A 106 -12.91 4.18 2.68
N VAL A 107 -13.48 3.19 3.37
CA VAL A 107 -13.83 1.89 2.78
C VAL A 107 -15.23 1.43 3.13
N LEU A 108 -15.80 0.61 2.26
CA LEU A 108 -17.00 -0.19 2.48
C LEU A 108 -16.58 -1.65 2.62
N VAL A 109 -16.83 -2.23 3.78
CA VAL A 109 -16.51 -3.62 4.08
C VAL A 109 -17.74 -4.48 3.81
N LYS A 110 -17.66 -5.30 2.76
CA LYS A 110 -18.68 -6.32 2.47
C LYS A 110 -18.53 -7.46 3.46
N THR A 111 -19.61 -7.80 4.14
CA THR A 111 -19.68 -8.87 5.12
C THR A 111 -20.70 -9.93 4.73
N ARG A 112 -20.42 -11.16 5.13
CA ARG A 112 -21.31 -12.32 5.03
C ARG A 112 -21.62 -12.77 6.45
N GLU A 113 -22.86 -12.63 6.89
CA GLU A 113 -23.30 -13.12 8.21
C GLU A 113 -22.40 -12.64 9.38
N GLY A 114 -21.84 -11.42 9.26
CA GLY A 114 -20.92 -10.81 10.22
C GLY A 114 -19.42 -10.98 9.92
N ARG A 115 -19.05 -11.80 8.93
CA ARG A 115 -17.67 -12.06 8.51
C ARG A 115 -17.27 -11.14 7.34
N PRO A 116 -16.28 -10.25 7.48
CA PRO A 116 -15.74 -9.48 6.35
C PRO A 116 -15.23 -10.37 5.22
N ILE A 117 -15.61 -10.12 3.97
CA ILE A 117 -15.13 -10.91 2.81
C ILE A 117 -14.47 -10.09 1.72
N LYS A 118 -14.74 -8.78 1.67
CA LYS A 118 -14.15 -7.87 0.69
C LYS A 118 -14.14 -6.44 1.22
N ILE A 119 -13.10 -5.71 0.85
CA ILE A 119 -12.97 -4.27 1.09
C ILE A 119 -13.10 -3.58 -0.27
N GLU A 120 -13.99 -2.61 -0.36
CA GLU A 120 -14.15 -1.67 -1.47
C GLU A 120 -13.95 -0.24 -0.99
N GLY A 121 -13.64 0.70 -1.88
CA GLY A 121 -13.57 2.11 -1.51
C GLY A 121 -14.95 2.71 -1.32
N ASN A 122 -15.07 3.67 -0.40
CA ASN A 122 -16.31 4.41 -0.21
C ASN A 122 -16.40 5.55 -1.24
N GLU A 123 -17.43 5.52 -2.09
CA GLU A 123 -17.69 6.53 -3.12
C GLU A 123 -17.99 7.91 -2.55
N GLU A 124 -18.58 7.97 -1.35
CA GLU A 124 -18.91 9.22 -0.65
C GLU A 124 -17.69 9.92 -0.04
N SER A 125 -16.51 9.28 -0.10
CA SER A 125 -15.28 9.86 0.42
C SER A 125 -14.83 11.08 -0.40
N PRO A 126 -14.69 12.26 0.21
CA PRO A 126 -14.28 13.47 -0.53
C PRO A 126 -12.84 13.39 -1.05
N LEU A 127 -11.97 12.64 -0.36
CA LEU A 127 -10.55 12.49 -0.72
C LEU A 127 -10.30 11.34 -1.70
N PHE A 128 -10.91 10.17 -1.44
CA PHE A 128 -10.56 8.94 -2.16
C PHE A 128 -11.57 8.57 -3.25
N GLN A 129 -12.81 9.08 -3.19
CA GLN A 129 -13.84 8.94 -4.23
C GLN A 129 -13.98 7.50 -4.74
N GLY A 130 -14.18 6.55 -3.82
CA GLY A 130 -14.30 5.12 -4.11
C GLY A 130 -12.98 4.38 -4.36
N GLY A 131 -11.83 5.06 -4.26
CA GLY A 131 -10.52 4.44 -4.45
C GLY A 131 -10.00 3.71 -3.20
N VAL A 132 -9.34 2.57 -3.42
CA VAL A 132 -8.57 1.81 -2.44
C VAL A 132 -7.30 1.28 -3.10
N CYS A 133 -6.17 1.32 -2.40
CA CYS A 133 -4.91 0.77 -2.90
C CYS A 133 -4.85 -0.76 -2.78
N ALA A 134 -3.89 -1.39 -3.48
CA ALA A 134 -3.70 -2.84 -3.44
C ALA A 134 -3.49 -3.38 -2.02
N GLN A 135 -2.73 -2.67 -1.19
CA GLN A 135 -2.53 -3.02 0.22
C GLN A 135 -3.84 -2.98 1.01
N GLY A 136 -4.70 -1.99 0.75
CA GLY A 136 -6.02 -1.89 1.38
C GLY A 136 -6.92 -3.07 1.01
N HIS A 137 -6.95 -3.49 -0.26
CA HIS A 137 -7.69 -4.70 -0.66
C HIS A 137 -7.12 -5.98 -0.02
N ALA A 138 -5.80 -6.10 0.08
CA ALA A 138 -5.12 -7.27 0.64
C ALA A 138 -5.22 -7.36 2.17
N SER A 139 -5.46 -6.23 2.87
CA SER A 139 -5.47 -6.16 4.33
C SER A 139 -6.48 -7.10 5.01
N ILE A 140 -7.51 -7.53 4.29
CA ILE A 140 -8.47 -8.52 4.78
C ILE A 140 -7.84 -9.89 5.05
N LEU A 141 -6.77 -10.24 4.32
CA LEU A 141 -6.06 -11.50 4.54
C LEU A 141 -5.34 -11.50 5.90
N SER A 142 -4.81 -10.34 6.31
CA SER A 142 -4.22 -10.18 7.65
C SER A 142 -5.24 -10.34 8.78
N LEU A 143 -6.55 -10.22 8.53
CA LEU A 143 -7.58 -10.55 9.52
C LEU A 143 -7.73 -12.07 9.69
N TYR A 144 -7.59 -12.84 8.60
CA TYR A 144 -7.78 -14.28 8.56
C TYR A 144 -6.48 -15.09 8.66
N ASP A 145 -5.37 -14.42 8.92
CA ASP A 145 -4.08 -15.07 9.13
C ASP A 145 -4.09 -15.91 10.40
N VAL A 146 -3.68 -17.18 10.27
CA VAL A 146 -3.66 -18.18 11.35
C VAL A 146 -2.48 -18.00 12.31
N GLU A 147 -1.43 -17.30 11.86
CA GLU A 147 -0.21 -17.01 12.64
C GLU A 147 -0.36 -15.78 13.55
N ARG A 148 -1.53 -15.15 13.57
CA ARG A 148 -1.81 -14.04 14.50
C ARG A 148 -1.73 -14.52 15.94
N PHE A 149 -1.19 -13.68 16.81
CA PHE A 149 -1.25 -13.89 18.24
C PHE A 149 -2.70 -14.05 18.71
N LYS A 150 -3.02 -15.22 19.25
CA LYS A 150 -4.34 -15.55 19.78
C LYS A 150 -4.52 -15.06 21.22
N ASN A 151 -3.42 -14.95 21.96
CA ASN A 151 -3.36 -14.56 23.37
C ASN A 151 -2.22 -13.56 23.62
N ALA A 152 -2.17 -13.01 24.83
CA ALA A 152 -1.09 -12.12 25.29
C ALA A 152 0.20 -12.92 25.55
N TYR A 153 1.36 -12.25 25.52
CA TYR A 153 2.66 -12.86 25.80
C TYR A 153 3.44 -12.02 26.81
N VAL A 154 4.13 -12.67 27.75
CA VAL A 154 4.99 -12.02 28.75
C VAL A 154 6.32 -12.77 28.78
N GLY A 155 7.44 -12.04 28.63
CA GLY A 155 8.78 -12.65 28.60
C GLY A 155 8.98 -13.68 27.48
N GLY A 156 8.22 -13.56 26.38
CA GLY A 156 8.25 -14.50 25.26
C GLY A 156 7.41 -15.77 25.43
N THR A 157 6.69 -15.90 26.54
CA THR A 157 5.80 -17.05 26.81
C THR A 157 4.34 -16.62 26.73
N GLU A 158 3.49 -17.51 26.20
CA GLU A 158 2.04 -17.29 26.11
C GLU A 158 1.42 -17.09 27.51
N SER A 159 0.50 -16.14 27.63
CA SER A 159 -0.12 -15.70 28.88
C SER A 159 -1.54 -15.15 28.64
N ASN A 160 -2.11 -14.46 29.61
CA ASN A 160 -3.42 -13.80 29.52
C ASN A 160 -3.31 -12.27 29.67
N TRP A 161 -4.38 -11.57 29.29
CA TRP A 161 -4.43 -10.11 29.29
C TRP A 161 -4.33 -9.53 30.71
N GLU A 162 -4.89 -10.19 31.71
CA GLU A 162 -4.85 -9.75 33.10
C GLU A 162 -3.43 -9.72 33.66
N THR A 163 -2.62 -10.73 33.31
CA THR A 163 -1.21 -10.82 33.71
C THR A 163 -0.38 -9.75 33.00
N LEU A 164 -0.57 -9.57 31.69
CA LEU A 164 0.10 -8.52 30.92
C LEU A 164 -0.23 -7.13 31.51
N ASP A 165 -1.50 -6.85 31.79
CA ASP A 165 -1.95 -5.59 32.39
C ASP A 165 -1.30 -5.32 33.74
N LYS A 166 -1.16 -6.35 34.58
CA LYS A 166 -0.51 -6.24 35.90
C LYS A 166 0.97 -5.88 35.76
N GLU A 167 1.69 -6.55 34.87
CA GLU A 167 3.10 -6.28 34.57
C GLU A 167 3.30 -4.86 34.02
N VAL A 168 2.49 -4.45 33.04
CA VAL A 168 2.56 -3.10 32.45
C VAL A 168 2.28 -2.02 33.51
N LYS A 169 1.25 -2.20 34.36
CA LYS A 169 0.96 -1.25 35.46
C LYS A 169 2.11 -1.16 36.47
N ALA A 170 2.70 -2.30 36.84
CA ALA A 170 3.84 -2.35 37.75
C ALA A 170 5.09 -1.69 37.15
N GLY A 171 5.34 -1.90 35.85
CA GLY A 171 6.42 -1.26 35.11
C GLY A 171 6.25 0.25 35.03
N LEU A 172 5.06 0.73 34.68
CA LEU A 172 4.74 2.16 34.60
C LEU A 172 4.91 2.87 35.94
N ALA A 173 4.55 2.23 37.06
CA ALA A 173 4.71 2.80 38.40
C ALA A 173 6.18 3.02 38.80
N LYS A 174 7.12 2.26 38.22
CA LYS A 174 8.56 2.35 38.51
C LYS A 174 9.34 3.12 37.43
N ALA A 175 8.72 3.38 36.28
CA ALA A 175 9.41 3.93 35.12
C ALA A 175 9.71 5.43 35.31
N GLN A 176 11.00 5.79 35.17
CA GLN A 176 11.42 7.19 35.15
C GLN A 176 11.21 7.86 33.79
N ASN A 177 11.36 7.09 32.71
CA ASN A 177 11.19 7.54 31.33
C ASN A 177 10.23 6.61 30.60
N ILE A 178 9.12 7.16 30.12
CA ILE A 178 8.13 6.40 29.36
C ILE A 178 8.14 6.88 27.90
N ARG A 179 8.16 5.95 26.94
CA ARG A 179 8.08 6.24 25.51
C ARG A 179 6.97 5.40 24.90
N ILE A 180 6.04 6.06 24.23
CA ILE A 180 5.06 5.41 23.35
C ILE A 180 5.59 5.56 21.94
N VAL A 181 5.82 4.46 21.24
CA VAL A 181 6.24 4.47 19.85
C VAL A 181 5.08 4.01 18.99
N SER A 182 4.72 4.80 17.97
CA SER A 182 3.71 4.40 16.99
C SER A 182 4.07 4.95 15.61
N GLY A 183 3.36 4.46 14.58
CA GLY A 183 3.29 5.19 13.31
C GLY A 183 2.48 6.49 13.45
N THR A 184 2.23 7.14 12.32
CA THR A 184 1.42 8.37 12.22
C THR A 184 0.01 8.11 12.74
N VAL A 185 -0.39 8.84 13.78
CA VAL A 185 -1.72 8.73 14.38
C VAL A 185 -2.63 9.84 13.85
N ASN A 186 -3.67 9.44 13.11
CA ASN A 186 -4.67 10.36 12.58
C ASN A 186 -6.01 10.33 13.34
N SER A 187 -6.19 9.40 14.27
CA SER A 187 -7.40 9.30 15.07
C SER A 187 -7.44 10.33 16.20
N PRO A 188 -8.48 11.20 16.27
CA PRO A 188 -8.67 12.11 17.39
C PRO A 188 -8.80 11.40 18.74
N SER A 189 -9.41 10.21 18.79
CA SER A 189 -9.57 9.45 20.03
C SER A 189 -8.25 8.89 20.56
N ILE A 190 -7.36 8.41 19.66
CA ILE A 190 -6.03 7.94 20.07
C ILE A 190 -5.17 9.13 20.50
N LYS A 191 -5.22 10.26 19.78
CA LYS A 191 -4.53 11.49 20.21
C LYS A 191 -4.96 11.93 21.60
N LYS A 192 -6.27 11.89 21.89
CA LYS A 192 -6.80 12.16 23.23
C LYS A 192 -6.29 11.16 24.27
N ALA A 193 -6.34 9.86 23.97
CA ALA A 193 -5.86 8.83 24.89
C ALA A 193 -4.36 8.99 25.23
N VAL A 194 -3.53 9.35 24.25
CA VAL A 194 -2.11 9.66 24.46
C VAL A 194 -1.94 10.91 25.32
N ALA A 195 -2.74 11.95 25.09
CA ALA A 195 -2.71 13.16 25.92
C ALA A 195 -3.12 12.86 27.37
N ASP A 196 -4.21 12.11 27.59
CA ASP A 196 -4.65 11.69 28.92
C ASP A 196 -3.59 10.82 29.62
N PHE A 197 -2.90 9.95 28.86
CA PHE A 197 -1.77 9.17 29.35
C PHE A 197 -0.59 10.07 29.78
N ALA A 198 -0.27 11.10 29.01
CA ALA A 198 0.80 12.05 29.34
C ALA A 198 0.46 12.92 30.57
N VAL A 199 -0.83 13.23 30.80
CA VAL A 199 -1.28 13.90 32.03
C VAL A 199 -1.04 13.01 33.25
N LYS A 200 -1.33 11.71 33.15
CA LYS A 200 -1.10 10.76 34.23
C LYS A 200 0.39 10.47 34.46
N TYR A 201 1.18 10.44 33.39
CA TYR A 201 2.61 10.16 33.42
C TYR A 201 3.40 11.28 32.74
N PRO A 202 3.77 12.36 33.46
CA PRO A 202 4.42 13.53 32.86
C PRO A 202 5.77 13.25 32.18
N SER A 203 6.44 12.14 32.50
CA SER A 203 7.68 11.71 31.84
C SER A 203 7.45 10.98 30.51
N ALA A 204 6.19 10.72 30.15
CA ALA A 204 5.82 10.05 28.91
C ALA A 204 6.00 10.97 27.71
N LYS A 205 6.66 10.45 26.66
CA LYS A 205 6.73 11.10 25.36
C LYS A 205 6.19 10.17 24.28
N HIS A 206 5.37 10.72 23.40
CA HIS A 206 4.91 10.02 22.20
C HIS A 206 5.90 10.30 21.06
N VAL A 207 6.45 9.23 20.49
CA VAL A 207 7.41 9.26 19.38
C VAL A 207 6.73 8.64 18.16
N VAL A 208 6.65 9.41 17.09
CA VAL A 208 6.09 8.94 15.81
C VAL A 208 7.24 8.47 14.94
N TYR A 209 7.28 7.17 14.67
CA TYR A 209 8.29 6.56 13.82
C TYR A 209 7.66 6.01 12.54
N GLU A 210 8.17 6.45 11.41
CA GLU A 210 7.80 5.96 10.08
C GLU A 210 9.03 5.35 9.41
N PRO A 211 8.98 4.07 8.98
CA PRO A 211 10.08 3.46 8.24
C PRO A 211 10.42 4.21 6.94
N VAL A 212 9.40 4.81 6.31
CA VAL A 212 9.56 5.71 5.16
C VAL A 212 9.11 7.09 5.62
N SER A 213 10.09 7.89 6.03
CA SER A 213 9.89 9.24 6.57
C SER A 213 9.79 10.31 5.47
N TYR A 214 9.07 11.38 5.80
CA TYR A 214 8.95 12.61 5.00
C TYR A 214 9.33 13.84 5.83
N SER A 215 10.17 13.64 6.84
CA SER A 215 10.65 14.67 7.75
C SER A 215 11.33 15.83 7.02
N ALA A 216 12.11 15.55 5.97
CA ALA A 216 12.78 16.59 5.21
C ALA A 216 11.78 17.52 4.49
N LEU A 217 10.67 16.96 4.00
CA LEU A 217 9.59 17.75 3.41
C LEU A 217 8.93 18.63 4.48
N ILE A 218 8.63 18.06 5.67
CA ILE A 218 8.01 18.78 6.78
C ILE A 218 8.92 19.92 7.28
N GLU A 219 10.20 19.64 7.48
CA GLU A 219 11.19 20.61 7.96
C GLU A 219 11.50 21.69 6.91
N ALA A 220 11.61 21.33 5.62
CA ALA A 220 11.78 22.32 4.56
C ALA A 220 10.57 23.28 4.48
N ASN A 221 9.34 22.79 4.65
CA ASN A 221 8.16 23.66 4.72
C ASN A 221 8.17 24.57 5.96
N LYS A 222 8.70 24.08 7.10
CA LYS A 222 8.91 24.90 8.29
C LYS A 222 9.91 26.03 8.03
N GLN A 223 11.01 25.74 7.36
CA GLN A 223 12.04 26.73 7.04
C GLN A 223 11.59 27.73 5.96
N ALA A 224 10.93 27.25 4.91
CA ALA A 224 10.50 28.08 3.79
C ALA A 224 9.24 28.92 4.10
N PHE A 225 8.30 28.36 4.86
CA PHE A 225 6.95 28.94 5.02
C PHE A 225 6.50 29.06 6.49
N GLY A 226 7.34 28.69 7.46
CA GLY A 226 7.01 28.74 8.89
C GLY A 226 6.05 27.64 9.36
N LYS A 227 5.69 26.68 8.51
CA LYS A 227 4.73 25.61 8.82
C LYS A 227 5.35 24.22 8.69
N ALA A 228 5.47 23.50 9.80
CA ALA A 228 5.93 22.12 9.83
C ALA A 228 4.80 21.16 9.41
N VAL A 229 4.54 21.06 8.11
CA VAL A 229 3.43 20.27 7.55
C VAL A 229 3.83 19.50 6.31
N THR A 230 3.09 18.44 6.00
CA THR A 230 3.12 17.78 4.68
C THR A 230 2.12 18.51 3.77
N PRO A 231 2.54 19.25 2.73
CA PRO A 231 1.61 20.03 1.91
C PRO A 231 0.54 19.17 1.23
N GLY A 232 -0.64 19.74 1.03
CA GLY A 232 -1.64 19.19 0.12
C GLY A 232 -1.24 19.49 -1.33
N PHE A 233 -1.01 18.45 -2.14
CA PHE A 233 -0.68 18.62 -3.56
C PHE A 233 -1.94 18.43 -4.41
N ARG A 234 -2.24 19.41 -5.26
CA ARG A 234 -3.45 19.46 -6.09
C ARG A 234 -3.13 19.17 -7.55
N PHE A 235 -3.01 17.89 -7.88
CA PHE A 235 -2.74 17.43 -9.25
C PHE A 235 -3.90 17.74 -10.20
N ASP A 236 -5.12 17.89 -9.69
CA ASP A 236 -6.31 18.26 -10.45
C ASP A 236 -6.30 19.72 -10.92
N LYS A 237 -5.43 20.56 -10.36
CA LYS A 237 -5.20 21.94 -10.79
C LYS A 237 -3.94 22.12 -11.63
N ALA A 238 -3.11 21.08 -11.74
CA ALA A 238 -1.83 21.15 -12.43
C ALA A 238 -1.97 20.80 -13.93
N LYS A 239 -1.51 21.71 -14.80
CA LYS A 239 -1.35 21.55 -16.24
C LYS A 239 0.06 21.10 -16.64
N ALA A 240 1.07 21.44 -15.85
CA ALA A 240 2.44 20.99 -16.02
C ALA A 240 2.99 20.46 -14.69
N ILE A 241 3.48 19.23 -14.69
CA ILE A 241 3.96 18.52 -13.50
C ILE A 241 5.41 18.09 -13.76
N VAL A 242 6.30 18.46 -12.85
CA VAL A 242 7.68 17.98 -12.83
C VAL A 242 7.96 17.28 -11.50
N GLY A 243 8.21 15.98 -11.57
CA GLY A 243 8.47 15.15 -10.38
C GLY A 243 9.92 14.70 -10.29
N PHE A 244 10.48 14.71 -9.08
CA PHE A 244 11.82 14.22 -8.75
C PHE A 244 11.73 13.07 -7.74
N ASN A 245 11.97 11.83 -8.18
CA ASN A 245 11.88 10.63 -7.34
C ASN A 245 10.60 10.57 -6.48
N ALA A 246 9.50 11.19 -6.96
CA ALA A 246 8.22 11.26 -6.29
C ALA A 246 7.26 10.27 -6.97
N ASP A 247 7.02 9.12 -6.33
CA ASP A 247 6.14 8.08 -6.86
C ASP A 247 4.67 8.28 -6.42
N PHE A 248 4.08 9.42 -6.80
CA PHE A 248 2.75 9.86 -6.35
C PHE A 248 1.58 9.02 -6.86
N LEU A 249 1.76 8.17 -7.87
CA LEU A 249 0.77 7.18 -8.30
C LEU A 249 0.94 5.82 -7.62
N GLY A 250 2.07 5.58 -6.95
CA GLY A 250 2.39 4.30 -6.32
C GLY A 250 2.34 4.38 -4.80
N THR A 251 3.36 4.99 -4.20
CA THR A 251 3.62 4.88 -2.75
C THR A 251 3.82 6.22 -2.03
N TRP A 252 3.93 7.34 -2.76
CA TRP A 252 4.29 8.63 -2.20
C TRP A 252 3.09 9.35 -1.58
N ILE A 253 3.15 9.58 -0.27
CA ILE A 253 2.18 10.30 0.59
C ILE A 253 0.73 9.80 0.48
N SER A 254 0.02 10.11 -0.61
CA SER A 254 -1.38 9.74 -0.84
C SER A 254 -1.68 9.27 -2.26
N PRO A 255 -1.27 8.04 -2.64
CA PRO A 255 -1.38 7.58 -4.02
C PRO A 255 -2.82 7.48 -4.54
N VAL A 256 -3.78 7.13 -3.69
CA VAL A 256 -5.20 7.00 -4.08
C VAL A 256 -5.80 8.37 -4.41
N GLU A 257 -5.55 9.37 -3.55
CA GLU A 257 -5.99 10.75 -3.75
C GLU A 257 -5.34 11.34 -5.01
N TYR A 258 -4.03 11.22 -5.13
CA TYR A 258 -3.27 11.80 -6.23
C TYR A 258 -3.59 11.13 -7.56
N THR A 259 -3.85 9.82 -7.59
CA THR A 259 -4.26 9.12 -8.82
C THR A 259 -5.61 9.63 -9.33
N LYS A 260 -6.59 9.88 -8.44
CA LYS A 260 -7.88 10.46 -8.83
C LYS A 260 -7.72 11.86 -9.40
N GLN A 261 -6.91 12.70 -8.75
CA GLN A 261 -6.64 14.05 -9.20
C GLN A 261 -5.88 14.10 -10.53
N TYR A 262 -4.81 13.29 -10.67
CA TYR A 262 -3.97 13.21 -11.86
C TYR A 262 -4.74 12.68 -13.08
N SER A 263 -5.51 11.60 -12.92
CA SER A 263 -6.27 10.99 -14.02
C SER A 263 -7.36 11.91 -14.58
N LYS A 264 -7.94 12.79 -13.75
CA LYS A 264 -8.95 13.77 -14.18
C LYS A 264 -8.44 14.69 -15.29
N ASN A 265 -7.18 15.12 -15.19
CA ASN A 265 -6.54 16.01 -16.17
C ASN A 265 -5.88 15.26 -17.33
N ARG A 266 -5.98 13.93 -17.36
CA ARG A 266 -5.44 13.08 -18.43
C ARG A 266 -6.50 12.27 -19.18
N ARG A 267 -7.78 12.50 -18.86
CA ARG A 267 -8.90 11.98 -19.63
C ARG A 267 -9.31 13.01 -20.68
N LEU A 268 -8.97 12.72 -21.94
CA LEU A 268 -9.40 13.55 -23.08
C LEU A 268 -10.90 13.34 -23.33
N THR A 269 -11.65 14.43 -23.36
CA THR A 269 -13.05 14.45 -23.81
C THR A 269 -13.24 15.57 -24.83
N LYS A 270 -14.41 15.66 -25.46
CA LYS A 270 -14.70 16.79 -26.39
C LYS A 270 -14.66 18.14 -25.66
N GLU A 271 -15.07 18.14 -24.38
CA GLU A 271 -15.14 19.31 -23.52
C GLU A 271 -13.78 19.65 -22.88
N ASN A 272 -12.88 18.67 -22.73
CA ASN A 272 -11.51 18.86 -22.27
C ASN A 272 -10.51 18.17 -23.21
N PRO A 273 -10.11 18.82 -24.31
CA PRO A 273 -9.23 18.24 -25.33
C PRO A 273 -7.74 18.32 -24.95
N THR A 274 -7.41 18.87 -23.77
CA THR A 274 -6.03 19.06 -23.32
C THR A 274 -5.69 18.10 -22.19
N MET A 275 -4.41 17.75 -22.10
CA MET A 275 -3.86 16.85 -21.08
C MET A 275 -2.83 17.60 -20.24
N SER A 276 -2.78 17.33 -18.93
CA SER A 276 -1.67 17.79 -18.09
C SER A 276 -0.36 17.14 -18.53
N ARG A 277 0.66 17.95 -18.78
CA ARG A 277 2.00 17.53 -19.12
C ARG A 277 2.76 17.03 -17.90
N HIS A 278 3.42 15.87 -17.99
CA HIS A 278 4.19 15.28 -16.88
C HIS A 278 5.60 14.85 -17.31
N ILE A 279 6.61 15.44 -16.67
CA ILE A 279 8.02 15.08 -16.80
C ILE A 279 8.49 14.49 -15.46
N GLN A 280 9.00 13.27 -15.48
CA GLN A 280 9.48 12.57 -14.30
C GLN A 280 11.00 12.37 -14.37
N PHE A 281 11.71 12.93 -13.40
CA PHE A 281 13.11 12.64 -13.14
C PHE A 281 13.19 11.60 -12.02
N GLU A 282 13.71 10.41 -12.30
CA GLU A 282 13.78 9.36 -11.28
C GLU A 282 14.92 8.39 -11.53
N SER A 283 15.42 7.78 -10.44
CA SER A 283 16.53 6.83 -10.48
C SER A 283 16.07 5.43 -10.87
N LEU A 284 15.00 4.95 -10.23
CA LEU A 284 14.36 3.67 -10.56
C LEU A 284 13.09 3.92 -11.37
N LEU A 285 12.65 2.93 -12.15
CA LEU A 285 11.39 3.03 -12.87
C LEU A 285 10.24 2.77 -11.91
N THR A 286 9.35 3.74 -11.76
CA THR A 286 8.14 3.58 -10.95
C THR A 286 6.88 3.56 -11.81
N ILE A 287 5.71 3.33 -11.18
CA ILE A 287 4.40 3.43 -11.85
C ILE A 287 4.16 4.88 -12.30
N THR A 288 4.60 5.84 -11.48
CA THR A 288 4.54 7.27 -11.80
C THR A 288 5.37 7.60 -13.03
N GLY A 289 6.65 7.18 -13.08
CA GLY A 289 7.48 7.40 -14.27
C GLY A 289 7.01 6.67 -15.52
N SER A 290 6.39 5.49 -15.37
CA SER A 290 5.77 4.77 -16.49
C SER A 290 4.55 5.48 -17.07
N SER A 291 3.88 6.30 -16.25
CA SER A 291 2.69 7.07 -16.63
C SER A 291 3.01 8.51 -17.05
N ALA A 292 4.30 8.90 -17.00
CA ALA A 292 4.78 10.20 -17.40
C ALA A 292 4.88 10.32 -18.92
N ASP A 293 4.78 11.54 -19.44
CA ASP A 293 4.97 11.77 -20.88
C ASP A 293 6.45 11.73 -21.25
N VAL A 294 7.32 12.18 -20.34
CA VAL A 294 8.77 12.05 -20.47
C VAL A 294 9.34 11.56 -19.15
N ARG A 295 10.06 10.44 -19.20
CA ARG A 295 10.82 9.92 -18.07
C ARG A 295 12.32 10.10 -18.34
N VAL A 296 13.01 10.72 -17.40
CA VAL A 296 14.46 10.94 -17.45
C VAL A 296 15.12 10.12 -16.34
N PRO A 297 15.92 9.10 -16.68
CA PRO A 297 16.73 8.37 -15.70
C PRO A 297 17.78 9.31 -15.09
N VAL A 298 17.83 9.39 -13.77
CA VAL A 298 18.74 10.28 -13.03
C VAL A 298 19.48 9.49 -11.96
N LYS A 299 20.80 9.63 -11.87
CA LYS A 299 21.54 9.07 -10.73
C LYS A 299 21.19 9.86 -9.47
N PRO A 300 21.02 9.24 -8.29
CA PRO A 300 20.73 9.98 -7.05
C PRO A 300 21.72 11.11 -6.77
N SER A 301 23.00 10.93 -7.13
CA SER A 301 24.06 11.94 -7.01
C SER A 301 23.89 13.17 -7.91
N GLU A 302 23.10 13.08 -8.98
CA GLU A 302 22.87 14.17 -9.94
C GLU A 302 21.59 14.96 -9.63
N GLU A 303 20.69 14.44 -8.79
CA GLU A 303 19.37 15.03 -8.55
C GLU A 303 19.46 16.48 -8.06
N GLY A 304 20.32 16.75 -7.07
CA GLY A 304 20.51 18.10 -6.53
C GLY A 304 21.01 19.09 -7.59
N ALA A 305 21.96 18.67 -8.44
CA ALA A 305 22.47 19.52 -9.51
C ALA A 305 21.42 19.78 -10.61
N ILE A 306 20.55 18.81 -10.91
CA ILE A 306 19.42 18.99 -11.84
C ILE A 306 18.37 19.96 -11.25
N LEU A 307 18.06 19.82 -9.95
CA LEU A 307 17.16 20.74 -9.25
C LEU A 307 17.69 22.18 -9.28
N ILE A 308 18.99 22.37 -9.04
CA ILE A 308 19.66 23.68 -9.15
C ILE A 308 19.57 24.22 -10.60
N SER A 309 19.85 23.39 -11.61
CA SER A 309 19.69 23.77 -13.02
C SER A 309 18.26 24.21 -13.35
N LEU A 310 17.25 23.47 -12.87
CA LEU A 310 15.84 23.81 -13.07
C LEU A 310 15.48 25.13 -12.39
N TYR A 311 15.88 25.29 -11.12
CA TYR A 311 15.68 26.52 -10.37
C TYR A 311 16.30 27.73 -11.09
N ASN A 312 17.57 27.66 -11.50
CA ASN A 312 18.27 28.78 -12.12
C ASN A 312 17.63 29.22 -13.44
N LYS A 313 17.10 28.28 -14.23
CA LYS A 313 16.37 28.61 -15.46
C LYS A 313 15.05 29.34 -15.14
N ILE A 314 14.31 28.89 -14.13
CA ILE A 314 13.07 29.55 -13.68
C ILE A 314 13.35 30.91 -13.05
N ALA A 315 14.40 31.00 -12.22
CA ALA A 315 14.83 32.23 -11.56
C ALA A 315 15.23 33.29 -12.59
N SER A 316 15.93 32.91 -13.66
CA SER A 316 16.26 33.79 -14.79
C SER A 316 15.00 34.39 -15.44
N MET A 317 13.97 33.58 -15.69
CA MET A 317 12.69 34.06 -16.23
C MET A 317 11.91 34.93 -15.23
N ALA A 318 12.09 34.69 -13.92
CA ALA A 318 11.47 35.45 -12.85
C ALA A 318 12.20 36.74 -12.45
N GLY A 319 13.42 36.97 -12.95
CA GLY A 319 14.30 38.04 -12.44
C GLY A 319 14.76 37.82 -11.00
N ALA A 320 14.79 36.57 -10.53
CA ALA A 320 15.23 36.17 -9.20
C ALA A 320 16.73 35.78 -9.19
N PRO A 321 17.42 35.88 -8.04
CA PRO A 321 18.83 35.50 -7.96
C PRO A 321 19.02 34.01 -8.23
N ALA A 322 20.09 33.68 -8.96
CA ALA A 322 20.50 32.29 -9.19
C ALA A 322 21.21 31.72 -7.96
N LEU A 323 21.12 30.41 -7.77
CA LEU A 323 21.93 29.67 -6.82
C LEU A 323 23.36 29.50 -7.36
N SER A 324 24.35 29.79 -6.51
CA SER A 324 25.79 29.66 -6.80
C SER A 324 26.24 28.18 -6.89
N ASN A 325 27.40 27.91 -7.48
CA ASN A 325 27.98 26.57 -7.68
C ASN A 325 27.14 25.61 -8.54
N ALA A 326 26.27 26.15 -9.40
CA ALA A 326 25.51 25.36 -10.35
C ALA A 326 26.44 24.77 -11.42
N GLN A 327 26.64 23.45 -11.39
CA GLN A 327 26.95 22.75 -12.63
C GLN A 327 25.72 22.93 -13.52
N ASN A 328 25.86 23.63 -14.65
CA ASN A 328 24.81 23.76 -15.66
C ASN A 328 24.60 22.41 -16.34
N ILE A 329 23.98 21.47 -15.61
CA ILE A 329 23.63 20.16 -16.12
C ILE A 329 22.40 20.36 -17.00
N GLU A 330 22.51 19.85 -18.22
CA GLU A 330 21.40 19.64 -19.13
C GLU A 330 21.32 18.13 -19.43
N LYS A 331 20.11 17.62 -19.64
CA LYS A 331 19.90 16.22 -20.02
C LYS A 331 19.51 16.15 -21.50
N ALA A 332 19.47 14.93 -22.05
CA ALA A 332 19.20 14.71 -23.47
C ALA A 332 17.94 15.48 -23.94
N GLY A 333 18.02 16.11 -25.10
CA GLY A 333 16.91 16.86 -25.69
C GLY A 333 16.58 18.19 -24.99
N ASN A 334 17.50 18.77 -24.22
CA ASN A 334 17.28 20.01 -23.46
C ASN A 334 16.08 19.92 -22.50
N ILE A 335 15.84 18.73 -21.95
CA ILE A 335 14.61 18.44 -21.21
C ILE A 335 14.45 19.30 -19.94
N ILE A 336 15.54 19.74 -19.31
CA ILE A 336 15.46 20.62 -18.14
C ILE A 336 15.03 22.03 -18.58
N ALA A 337 15.54 22.51 -19.72
CA ALA A 337 15.07 23.77 -20.31
C ALA A 337 13.60 23.70 -20.74
N THR A 338 13.18 22.58 -21.35
CA THR A 338 11.78 22.34 -21.72
C THR A 338 10.90 22.30 -20.47
N ALA A 339 11.29 21.57 -19.43
CA ALA A 339 10.58 21.52 -18.16
C ALA A 339 10.43 22.91 -17.53
N ALA A 340 11.50 23.71 -17.48
CA ALA A 340 11.46 25.07 -16.96
C ALA A 340 10.45 25.94 -17.73
N LYS A 341 10.47 25.86 -19.07
CA LYS A 341 9.55 26.61 -19.94
C LYS A 341 8.10 26.16 -19.75
N GLU A 342 7.82 24.86 -19.78
CA GLU A 342 6.46 24.32 -19.61
C GLU A 342 5.88 24.68 -18.23
N LEU A 343 6.70 24.66 -17.17
CA LEU A 343 6.31 25.15 -15.85
C LEU A 343 6.00 26.65 -15.87
N TRP A 344 6.87 27.44 -16.51
CA TRP A 344 6.72 28.91 -16.59
C TRP A 344 5.48 29.35 -17.39
N ASP A 345 5.19 28.68 -18.50
CA ASP A 345 4.02 28.94 -19.33
C ASP A 345 2.71 28.59 -18.58
N ASN A 346 2.79 27.76 -17.53
CA ASN A 346 1.67 27.34 -16.69
C ASN A 346 1.78 27.82 -15.23
N LYS A 347 2.42 28.97 -14.96
CA LYS A 347 2.50 29.54 -13.60
C LYS A 347 1.14 29.60 -12.90
N GLY A 348 1.13 29.27 -11.61
CA GLY A 348 -0.08 29.13 -10.79
C GLY A 348 -0.94 27.89 -11.11
N ALA A 349 -0.67 27.19 -12.22
CA ALA A 349 -1.28 25.92 -12.62
C ALA A 349 -0.20 24.88 -12.95
N SER A 350 0.99 25.00 -12.36
CA SER A 350 2.10 24.06 -12.51
C SER A 350 2.40 23.42 -11.17
N LEU A 351 3.19 22.35 -11.14
CA LEU A 351 3.53 21.67 -9.90
C LEU A 351 4.92 21.04 -10.00
N VAL A 352 5.78 21.35 -9.03
CA VAL A 352 7.07 20.67 -8.85
C VAL A 352 7.05 19.92 -7.52
N ILE A 353 7.46 18.66 -7.53
CA ILE A 353 7.47 17.79 -6.34
C ILE A 353 8.76 16.97 -6.25
N CYS A 354 9.18 16.67 -5.03
CA CYS A 354 10.34 15.81 -4.76
C CYS A 354 9.98 14.76 -3.71
N GLY A 355 10.31 13.50 -3.98
CA GLY A 355 10.11 12.38 -3.06
C GLY A 355 11.35 11.99 -2.27
N THR A 356 12.49 12.63 -2.52
CA THR A 356 13.73 12.38 -1.79
C THR A 356 13.68 13.02 -0.41
N ASN A 357 14.03 12.26 0.63
CA ASN A 357 14.09 12.75 2.02
C ASN A 357 15.40 13.53 2.27
N ASN A 358 15.56 14.67 1.61
CA ASN A 358 16.70 15.58 1.74
C ASN A 358 16.20 17.03 1.85
N ILE A 359 16.62 17.75 2.89
CA ILE A 359 16.08 19.09 3.21
C ILE A 359 16.41 20.09 2.09
N ASP A 360 17.65 20.09 1.57
CA ASP A 360 18.09 21.02 0.52
C ASP A 360 17.29 20.83 -0.78
N HIS A 361 17.04 19.59 -1.18
CA HIS A 361 16.22 19.28 -2.35
C HIS A 361 14.78 19.82 -2.18
N GLN A 362 14.20 19.60 -1.01
CA GLN A 362 12.84 20.06 -0.69
C GLN A 362 12.77 21.60 -0.63
N LEU A 363 13.79 22.27 -0.10
CA LEU A 363 13.90 23.74 -0.09
C LEU A 363 13.98 24.31 -1.50
N ILE A 364 14.76 23.69 -2.39
CA ILE A 364 14.84 24.12 -3.80
C ILE A 364 13.46 23.95 -4.46
N VAL A 365 12.77 22.83 -4.25
CA VAL A 365 11.41 22.62 -4.78
C VAL A 365 10.40 23.62 -4.21
N ALA A 366 10.48 23.93 -2.92
CA ALA A 366 9.66 24.96 -2.29
C ALA A 366 9.91 26.34 -2.94
N ALA A 367 11.17 26.69 -3.18
CA ALA A 367 11.55 27.94 -3.84
C ALA A 367 11.05 27.99 -5.30
N ILE A 368 11.17 26.89 -6.05
CA ILE A 368 10.62 26.79 -7.43
C ILE A 368 9.11 27.01 -7.42
N ASN A 369 8.37 26.30 -6.55
CA ASN A 369 6.92 26.47 -6.46
C ASN A 369 6.53 27.89 -6.02
N SER A 370 7.33 28.55 -5.19
CA SER A 370 7.12 29.95 -4.83
C SER A 370 7.30 30.88 -6.04
N LEU A 371 8.37 30.72 -6.82
CA LEU A 371 8.63 31.53 -8.03
C LEU A 371 7.54 31.34 -9.09
N LEU A 372 6.98 30.14 -9.17
CA LEU A 372 5.91 29.80 -10.12
C LEU A 372 4.51 30.24 -9.64
N GLY A 373 4.37 30.77 -8.41
CA GLY A 373 3.08 31.13 -7.83
C GLY A 373 2.17 29.93 -7.54
N ASN A 374 2.77 28.77 -7.26
CA ASN A 374 2.04 27.51 -7.04
C ASN A 374 1.51 27.39 -5.60
N VAL A 375 2.12 28.08 -4.63
CA VAL A 375 1.69 28.10 -3.23
C VAL A 375 0.33 28.80 -3.11
N GLY A 376 -0.64 28.12 -2.48
CA GLY A 376 -2.04 28.53 -2.43
C GLY A 376 -2.88 28.09 -3.63
N SER A 377 -2.26 27.52 -4.68
CA SER A 377 -2.97 27.00 -5.85
C SER A 377 -2.83 25.49 -5.98
N THR A 378 -1.66 25.02 -6.43
CA THR A 378 -1.33 23.59 -6.61
C THR A 378 -0.60 22.99 -5.42
N VAL A 379 -0.01 23.84 -4.56
CA VAL A 379 0.58 23.49 -3.27
C VAL A 379 -0.23 24.17 -2.16
N ASP A 380 -0.94 23.40 -1.36
CA ASP A 380 -1.81 23.87 -0.29
C ASP A 380 -1.14 23.65 1.09
N LEU A 381 -0.88 24.75 1.80
CA LEU A 381 -0.28 24.76 3.13
C LEU A 381 -1.32 25.00 4.24
N ASP A 382 -2.57 25.28 3.88
CA ASP A 382 -3.66 25.54 4.83
C ASP A 382 -4.49 24.27 5.05
N ASN A 383 -4.78 23.52 3.98
CA ASN A 383 -5.43 22.21 4.01
C ASN A 383 -4.40 21.09 3.82
N TYR A 384 -3.38 21.09 4.67
CA TYR A 384 -2.25 20.16 4.56
C TYR A 384 -2.64 18.70 4.89
N SER A 385 -1.81 17.76 4.43
CA SER A 385 -2.02 16.33 4.62
C SER A 385 -1.62 15.87 6.02
N TYR A 386 -2.49 15.09 6.67
CA TYR A 386 -2.20 14.40 7.93
C TYR A 386 -1.63 12.99 7.72
N GLN A 387 -1.46 12.53 6.49
CA GLN A 387 -1.10 11.13 6.22
C GLN A 387 0.33 10.78 6.66
N LYS A 388 1.18 11.78 6.91
CA LYS A 388 2.56 11.62 7.37
C LYS A 388 2.93 12.69 8.39
N ALA A 389 3.44 12.26 9.55
CA ALA A 389 3.86 13.14 10.64
C ALA A 389 5.16 12.68 11.33
N GLY A 390 5.93 11.79 10.67
CA GLY A 390 7.22 11.33 11.19
C GLY A 390 8.21 12.51 11.32
N ASN A 391 8.97 12.52 12.41
CA ASN A 391 9.90 13.59 12.77
C ASN A 391 11.29 13.06 13.16
N ASP A 392 11.65 11.89 12.61
CA ASP A 392 12.93 11.13 12.69
C ASP A 392 13.92 11.45 13.84
#